data_AF-A0A0M3DBG4-F1
#
_entry.id   AF-A0A0M3DBG4-F1
#
_cell.length_a   1.000
_cell.length_b   1.000
_cell.length_c   1.000
_cell.angle_alpha   90.00
_cell.angle_beta   90.00
_cell.angle_gamma   90.00
#
_symmetry.space_group_name_H-M   'P 1'
#
loop_
_entity.id
_entity.type
_entity.pdbx_description
1 polymer ?
#
loop_
_entity_poly.entity_id
_entity_poly.type
_entity_poly.pdbx_seq_one_letter_code
_entity_poly.pdbx_strand_id
1 'polypeptide(L)'
;MGACEHLEDPDWDDIEGAVLIAGDAADAGFIARIAARLPWDAQGVVILEAAARIQFRHIDVPDGVSVRWLVRGDGTRAHTRGERLANAVHAWCVEWACSEPPSQWTVWLGPHTPPHVARMARSLLGVAN
;
A
#
# COMPACT_ATOMS: atom_id res chain seq x y z
N MET A 1 -0.96 -17.39 -17.20
CA MET A 1 -1.82 -17.54 -16.01
C MET A 1 -0.96 -17.32 -14.78
N GLY A 2 -0.81 -16.06 -14.36
CA GLY A 2 -0.07 -15.70 -13.16
C GLY A 2 -1.04 -15.03 -12.20
N ALA A 3 -1.32 -15.70 -11.09
CA ALA A 3 -2.19 -15.19 -10.03
C ALA A 3 -1.53 -13.96 -9.39
N CYS A 4 -1.91 -12.79 -9.88
CA CYS A 4 -1.79 -11.53 -9.18
C CYS A 4 -3.09 -10.79 -9.45
N GLU A 5 -4.20 -11.33 -8.93
CA GLU A 5 -5.43 -10.54 -8.78
C GLU A 5 -5.02 -9.24 -8.10
N HIS A 6 -5.10 -8.14 -8.84
CA HIS A 6 -5.20 -6.86 -8.17
C HIS A 6 -6.37 -7.03 -7.20
N LEU A 7 -6.14 -6.84 -5.89
CA LEU A 7 -7.24 -6.34 -5.07
C LEU A 7 -7.72 -5.12 -5.87
N GLU A 8 -8.95 -5.20 -6.37
CA GLU A 8 -9.46 -4.62 -7.63
C GLU A 8 -9.01 -3.18 -7.88
N ASP A 9 -8.97 -2.69 -9.13
CA ASP A 9 -8.81 -1.25 -9.39
C ASP A 9 -10.10 -0.56 -8.88
N PRO A 10 -10.11 -0.01 -7.66
CA PRO A 10 -11.32 0.50 -7.02
C PRO A 10 -11.79 1.75 -7.77
N ASP A 11 -13.04 2.14 -7.54
CA ASP A 11 -13.45 3.48 -7.91
C ASP A 11 -12.75 4.49 -6.99
N TRP A 12 -11.59 4.96 -7.41
CA TRP A 12 -10.77 5.88 -6.62
C TRP A 12 -11.44 7.21 -6.32
N ASP A 13 -12.47 7.56 -7.08
CA ASP A 13 -13.26 8.77 -6.92
C ASP A 13 -14.39 8.58 -5.88
N ASP A 14 -14.72 7.32 -5.52
CA ASP A 14 -15.76 6.94 -4.56
C ASP A 14 -15.29 5.76 -3.69
N ILE A 15 -14.39 6.07 -2.75
CA ILE A 15 -13.81 5.09 -1.83
C ILE A 15 -14.53 5.06 -0.49
N GLU A 16 -14.64 3.87 0.08
CA GLU A 16 -15.17 3.68 1.43
C GLU A 16 -14.04 3.44 2.44
N GLY A 17 -14.12 4.15 3.57
CA GLY A 17 -13.26 3.96 4.72
C GLY A 17 -11.78 4.28 4.52
N ALA A 18 -10.91 3.62 5.28
CA ALA A 18 -9.48 3.92 5.28
C ALA A 18 -8.76 3.33 4.06
N VAL A 19 -7.84 4.10 3.49
CA VAL A 19 -7.08 3.72 2.29
C VAL A 19 -5.71 3.17 2.64
N LEU A 20 -5.34 2.05 2.01
CA LEU A 20 -3.96 1.59 1.89
C LEU A 20 -3.58 1.44 0.42
N ILE A 21 -2.58 2.21 -0.02
CA ILE A 21 -1.97 2.05 -1.34
C ILE A 21 -0.51 1.63 -1.12
N ALA A 22 -0.16 0.38 -1.44
CA ALA A 22 1.18 -0.15 -1.22
C ALA A 22 1.84 -0.62 -2.51
N GLY A 23 3.14 -0.36 -2.67
CA GLY A 23 3.91 -0.78 -3.83
C GLY A 23 5.41 -0.54 -3.66
N ASP A 24 6.14 -0.48 -4.77
CA ASP A 24 7.56 -0.12 -4.78
C ASP A 24 7.86 1.13 -5.62
N ALA A 25 9.14 1.52 -5.67
CA ALA A 25 9.57 2.70 -6.41
C ALA A 25 9.21 2.69 -7.90
N ALA A 26 9.01 1.52 -8.52
CA ALA A 26 8.54 1.41 -9.91
C ALA A 26 7.05 1.76 -10.04
N ASP A 27 6.27 1.59 -8.97
CA ASP A 27 4.84 1.87 -8.94
C ASP A 27 4.53 3.35 -8.65
N ALA A 28 5.52 4.14 -8.23
CA ALA A 28 5.34 5.52 -7.75
C ALA A 28 4.57 6.42 -8.74
N GLY A 29 4.81 6.28 -10.05
CA GLY A 29 4.10 7.06 -11.06
C GLY A 29 2.64 6.64 -11.21
N PHE A 30 2.32 5.35 -11.04
CA PHE A 30 0.94 4.86 -11.04
C PHE A 30 0.21 5.29 -9.77
N ILE A 31 0.86 5.13 -8.61
CA ILE A 31 0.37 5.55 -7.30
C ILE A 31 0.06 7.05 -7.28
N ALA A 32 0.90 7.90 -7.89
CA ALA A 32 0.63 9.33 -7.97
C ALA A 32 -0.67 9.64 -8.76
N ARG A 33 -1.00 8.85 -9.77
CA ARG A 33 -2.27 8.98 -10.51
C ARG A 33 -3.47 8.50 -9.72
N ILE A 34 -3.31 7.47 -8.89
CA ILE A 34 -4.33 7.07 -7.92
C ILE A 34 -4.55 8.21 -6.92
N ALA A 35 -3.48 8.70 -6.29
CA ALA A 35 -3.54 9.71 -5.26
C ALA A 35 -4.23 11.00 -5.73
N ALA A 36 -4.02 11.38 -7.00
CA ALA A 36 -4.67 12.54 -7.61
C ALA A 36 -6.20 12.39 -7.80
N ARG A 37 -6.74 11.18 -7.69
CA ARG A 37 -8.19 10.89 -7.80
C ARG A 37 -8.87 10.72 -6.45
N LEU A 38 -8.10 10.61 -5.37
CA LEU A 38 -8.67 10.41 -4.05
C LEU A 38 -9.55 11.62 -3.65
N PRO A 39 -10.70 11.38 -2.98
CA PRO A 39 -11.48 12.42 -2.34
C PRO A 39 -10.61 13.27 -1.41
N TRP A 40 -10.94 14.55 -1.30
CA TRP A 40 -10.18 15.52 -0.49
C TRP A 40 -10.20 15.18 1.01
N ASP A 41 -11.20 14.44 1.47
CA ASP A 41 -11.40 13.99 2.84
C ASP A 41 -10.92 12.56 3.10
N ALA A 42 -10.32 11.90 2.09
CA ALA A 42 -9.78 10.56 2.22
C ALA A 42 -8.79 10.45 3.39
N GLN A 43 -8.87 9.35 4.13
CA GLN A 43 -7.96 9.03 5.24
C GLN A 43 -7.16 7.78 4.93
N GLY A 44 -5.85 7.78 5.18
CA GLY A 44 -5.07 6.57 5.00
C GLY A 44 -3.57 6.76 4.78
N VAL A 45 -2.97 5.80 4.09
CA VAL A 45 -1.52 5.76 3.89
C VAL A 45 -1.13 5.19 2.54
N VAL A 46 -0.14 5.82 1.93
CA VAL A 46 0.61 5.32 0.78
C VAL A 46 1.96 4.81 1.29
N ILE A 47 2.31 3.56 1.00
CA ILE A 47 3.55 2.93 1.47
C ILE A 47 4.35 2.42 0.26
N LEU A 48 5.54 2.97 0.04
CA LEU A 48 6.41 2.57 -1.06
C LEU A 48 7.74 2.03 -0.56
N GLU A 49 8.15 0.86 -1.04
CA GLU A 49 9.52 0.36 -0.82
C GLU A 49 10.48 0.84 -1.92
N ALA A 50 11.67 1.32 -1.53
CA ALA A 50 12.74 1.70 -2.44
C ALA A 50 14.05 0.98 -2.09
N ALA A 51 14.88 0.73 -3.10
CA ALA A 51 16.25 0.27 -2.90
C ALA A 51 17.09 1.34 -2.19
N ALA A 52 16.92 2.60 -2.59
CA ALA A 52 17.68 3.75 -2.12
C ALA A 52 16.87 5.04 -2.21
N ARG A 53 17.26 6.05 -1.42
CA ARG A 53 16.58 7.36 -1.34
C ARG A 53 16.52 8.11 -2.67
N ILE A 54 17.47 7.88 -3.58
CA ILE A 54 17.48 8.53 -4.91
C ILE A 54 16.26 8.16 -5.77
N GLN A 55 15.56 7.06 -5.42
CA GLN A 55 14.35 6.64 -6.11
C GLN A 55 13.08 7.33 -5.60
N PHE A 56 13.19 8.13 -4.53
CA PHE A 56 12.03 8.81 -3.96
C PHE A 56 11.44 9.77 -4.98
N ARG A 57 10.12 9.76 -5.05
CA ARG A 57 9.31 10.69 -5.83
C ARG A 57 8.40 11.44 -4.88
N HIS A 58 8.20 12.71 -5.19
CA HIS A 58 7.13 13.49 -4.58
C HIS A 58 5.79 12.95 -5.09
N ILE A 59 4.83 12.79 -4.19
CA ILE A 59 3.48 12.31 -4.48
C ILE A 59 2.55 13.24 -3.71
N ASP A 60 1.75 14.01 -4.44
CA ASP A 60 0.69 14.83 -3.85
C ASP A 60 -0.45 13.92 -3.37
N VAL A 61 -0.96 14.19 -2.18
CA VAL A 61 -2.01 13.41 -1.51
C VAL A 61 -2.94 14.37 -0.75
N PRO A 62 -4.20 13.98 -0.49
CA PRO A 62 -5.08 14.71 0.43
C PRO A 62 -4.49 14.81 1.84
N ASP A 63 -4.90 15.81 2.63
CA ASP A 63 -4.36 16.07 3.98
C ASP A 63 -4.51 14.88 4.95
N GLY A 64 -5.55 14.06 4.76
CA GLY A 64 -5.80 12.85 5.56
C GLY A 64 -4.96 11.62 5.16
N VAL A 65 -4.18 11.73 4.08
CA VAL A 65 -3.38 10.62 3.54
C VAL A 65 -1.89 10.94 3.71
N SER A 66 -1.13 9.99 4.25
CA SER A 66 0.32 10.14 4.42
C SER A 66 1.11 9.30 3.43
N VAL A 67 2.27 9.80 2.95
CA VAL A 67 3.19 9.05 2.08
C VAL A 67 4.41 8.59 2.87
N ARG A 68 4.66 7.29 2.89
CA ARG A 68 5.77 6.66 3.63
C ARG A 68 6.67 5.87 2.69
N TRP A 69 7.92 6.31 2.61
CA TRP A 69 8.96 5.58 1.87
C TRP A 69 9.80 4.71 2.81
N LEU A 70 9.93 3.43 2.46
CA LEU A 70 10.71 2.43 3.18
C LEU A 70 11.98 2.11 2.37
N VAL A 71 13.14 2.49 2.89
CA VAL A 71 14.42 2.19 2.23
C VAL A 71 14.89 0.79 2.65
N ARG A 72 15.29 -0.04 1.68
CA ARG A 72 15.82 -1.38 1.97
C ARG A 72 17.19 -1.39 2.64
N GLY A 73 18.01 -0.39 2.37
CA GLY A 73 19.35 -0.28 2.94
C GLY A 73 19.74 1.14 3.31
N ASP A 74 20.02 1.35 4.59
CA ASP A 74 20.69 2.53 5.15
C ASP A 74 21.86 2.15 6.09
N GLY A 75 22.29 0.88 6.09
CA GLY A 75 23.36 0.36 6.95
C GLY A 75 24.06 -0.91 6.42
N THR A 76 24.67 -1.69 7.32
CA THR A 76 25.54 -2.86 7.00
C THR A 76 24.80 -4.11 6.49
N ARG A 77 23.46 -4.13 6.51
CA ARG A 77 22.63 -5.18 5.90
C ARG A 77 21.45 -4.56 5.18
N ALA A 78 21.24 -4.97 3.93
CA ALA A 78 20.04 -4.63 3.18
C ALA A 78 18.93 -5.66 3.48
N HIS A 79 17.72 -5.19 3.69
CA HIS A 79 16.54 -6.05 3.75
C HIS A 79 16.26 -6.70 2.40
N THR A 80 15.63 -7.87 2.43
CA THR A 80 15.16 -8.52 1.20
C THR A 80 14.04 -7.70 0.57
N ARG A 81 13.91 -7.72 -0.75
CA ARG A 81 12.82 -7.04 -1.46
C ARG A 81 11.45 -7.47 -0.92
N GLY A 82 10.64 -6.49 -0.53
CA GLY A 82 9.30 -6.67 0.02
C GLY A 82 9.25 -6.93 1.51
N GLU A 83 10.37 -7.19 2.20
CA GLU A 83 10.36 -7.51 3.63
C GLU A 83 9.85 -6.31 4.45
N ARG A 84 10.29 -5.10 4.12
CA ARG A 84 9.83 -3.89 4.81
C ARG A 84 8.39 -3.55 4.44
N LEU A 85 8.03 -3.73 3.17
CA LEU A 85 6.66 -3.54 2.71
C LEU A 85 5.69 -4.51 3.40
N ALA A 86 6.07 -5.79 3.53
CA ALA A 86 5.30 -6.80 4.25
C ALA A 86 4.99 -6.37 5.68
N ASN A 87 6.01 -5.97 6.43
CA ASN A 87 5.85 -5.56 7.82
C ASN A 87 4.93 -4.33 7.96
N ALA A 88 5.04 -3.38 7.05
CA ALA A 88 4.23 -2.16 7.07
C ALA A 88 2.77 -2.42 6.70
N VAL A 89 2.53 -3.23 5.65
CA VAL A 89 1.18 -3.66 5.26
C VAL A 89 0.53 -4.49 6.36
N HIS A 90 1.27 -5.42 6.96
CA HIS A 90 0.79 -6.21 8.09
C HIS A 90 0.35 -5.33 9.26
N ALA A 91 1.20 -4.37 9.67
CA ALA A 91 0.88 -3.47 10.77
C ALA A 91 -0.41 -2.67 10.49
N TRP A 92 -0.57 -2.16 9.28
CA TRP A 92 -1.79 -1.46 8.87
C TRP A 92 -3.02 -2.38 8.90
N CYS A 93 -2.92 -3.59 8.35
CA CYS A 93 -4.02 -4.55 8.38
C CYS A 93 -4.45 -4.88 9.82
N VAL A 94 -3.50 -5.05 10.75
CA VAL A 94 -3.83 -5.32 12.16
C VAL A 94 -4.55 -4.13 12.81
N GLU A 95 -4.15 -2.91 12.48
CA GLU A 95 -4.78 -1.70 13.01
C GLU A 95 -6.24 -1.53 12.52
N TRP A 96 -6.48 -1.77 11.24
CA TRP A 96 -7.75 -1.43 10.59
C TRP A 96 -8.71 -2.61 10.41
N ALA A 97 -8.20 -3.82 10.17
CA ALA A 97 -9.04 -5.00 9.95
C ALA A 97 -9.48 -5.68 11.25
N CYS A 98 -8.80 -5.39 12.37
CA CYS A 98 -9.14 -5.95 13.68
C CYS A 98 -9.88 -4.96 14.60
N SER A 99 -10.43 -3.87 14.06
CA SER A 99 -11.27 -2.93 14.81
C SER A 99 -12.67 -3.49 15.05
N GLU A 100 -13.30 -3.15 16.19
CA GLU A 100 -14.71 -3.43 16.47
C GLU A 100 -15.51 -2.11 16.62
N PRO A 101 -16.51 -1.82 15.75
CA PRO A 101 -16.93 -2.60 14.58
C PRO A 101 -15.88 -2.61 13.45
N PRO A 102 -16.00 -3.54 12.47
CA PRO A 102 -15.08 -3.58 11.33
C PRO A 102 -15.10 -2.25 10.59
N SER A 103 -13.93 -1.61 10.47
CA SER A 103 -13.79 -0.41 9.66
C SER A 103 -13.95 -0.79 8.19
N GLN A 104 -14.62 0.04 7.40
CA GLN A 104 -14.52 -0.05 5.95
C GLN A 104 -13.11 0.32 5.50
N TRP A 105 -12.65 -0.26 4.41
CA TRP A 105 -11.33 0.00 3.87
C TRP A 105 -11.27 -0.22 2.36
N THR A 106 -10.35 0.49 1.73
CA THR A 106 -9.99 0.32 0.32
C THR A 106 -8.49 0.05 0.21
N VAL A 107 -8.11 -1.08 -0.41
CA VAL A 107 -6.71 -1.52 -0.48
C VAL A 107 -6.27 -1.76 -1.92
N TRP A 108 -5.13 -1.20 -2.29
CA TRP A 108 -4.45 -1.50 -3.54
C TRP A 108 -3.00 -1.92 -3.29
N LEU A 109 -2.58 -2.97 -4.01
CA LEU A 109 -1.22 -3.49 -4.00
C LEU A 109 -0.65 -3.45 -5.41
N GLY A 110 0.50 -2.79 -5.57
CA GLY A 110 1.14 -2.64 -6.87
C GLY A 110 1.55 -3.98 -7.49
N PRO A 111 1.61 -4.07 -8.83
CA PRO A 111 1.90 -5.31 -9.55
C PRO A 111 3.29 -5.88 -9.25
N HIS A 112 4.20 -5.05 -8.73
CA HIS A 112 5.54 -5.46 -8.32
C HIS A 112 5.64 -5.86 -6.85
N THR A 113 4.54 -5.79 -6.10
CA THR A 113 4.44 -6.26 -4.73
C THR A 113 4.74 -7.76 -4.67
N PRO A 114 5.70 -8.21 -3.84
CA PRO A 114 6.04 -9.63 -3.80
C PRO A 114 4.82 -10.50 -3.43
N PRO A 115 4.62 -11.67 -4.07
CA PRO A 115 3.41 -12.48 -3.90
C PRO A 115 3.08 -12.86 -2.45
N HIS A 116 4.10 -13.03 -1.61
CA HIS A 116 3.90 -13.33 -0.19
C HIS A 116 3.21 -12.19 0.58
N VAL A 117 3.46 -10.93 0.21
CA VAL A 117 2.82 -9.74 0.81
C VAL A 117 1.35 -9.68 0.42
N ALA A 118 1.06 -9.86 -0.88
CA ALA A 118 -0.32 -9.86 -1.36
C ALA A 118 -1.16 -10.97 -0.73
N ARG A 119 -0.61 -12.19 -0.63
CA ARG A 119 -1.27 -13.32 0.04
C ARG A 119 -1.53 -13.04 1.52
N MET A 120 -0.55 -12.46 2.22
CA MET A 120 -0.68 -12.08 3.63
C MET A 120 -1.79 -11.03 3.81
N ALA A 121 -1.78 -9.96 3.02
CA ALA A 121 -2.78 -8.90 3.10
C ALA A 121 -4.21 -9.45 2.89
N ARG A 122 -4.43 -10.26 1.86
CA ARG A 122 -5.73 -10.92 1.61
C ARG A 122 -6.21 -11.74 2.80
N SER A 123 -5.31 -12.54 3.39
CA SER A 123 -5.63 -13.36 4.56
C SER A 123 -6.03 -12.54 5.78
N LEU A 124 -5.39 -11.38 6.01
CA LEU A 124 -5.71 -10.51 7.15
C LEU A 124 -6.99 -9.71 6.93
N LEU A 125 -7.26 -9.32 5.69
CA LEU A 125 -8.45 -8.56 5.30
C LEU A 125 -9.70 -9.44 5.13
N GLY A 126 -9.57 -10.76 5.24
CA GLY A 126 -10.69 -11.69 5.07
C GLY A 126 -11.22 -11.78 3.64
N VAL A 127 -10.46 -11.30 2.65
CA VAL A 127 -10.82 -11.41 1.22
C VAL A 127 -10.41 -12.81 0.76
N ALA A 128 -11.39 -13.71 0.67
CA ALA A 128 -11.16 -15.07 0.18
C ALA A 128 -10.66 -15.08 -1.27
N ASN A 129 -9.89 -16.11 -1.59
CA ASN A 129 -9.13 -16.29 -2.83
C ASN A 129 -9.93 -16.99 -3.94
#